data_AF-A0A516IA70-F1
#
_entry.id   AF-A0A516IA70-F1
#
_cell.length_a   1.000
_cell.length_b   1.000
_cell.length_c   1.000
_cell.angle_alpha   90.00
_cell.angle_beta   90.00
_cell.angle_gamma   90.00
#
_symmetry.space_group_name_H-M   'P 1'
#
loop_
_entity.id
_entity.type
_entity.pdbx_description
1 polymer ?
#
loop_
_entity_poly.entity_id
_entity_poly.type
_entity_poly.pdbx_seq_one_letter_code
_entity_poly.pdbx_strand_id
1 'polypeptide(L)'
;MLGLSCLLILFLVVFLLVGGVHTFVWNLDLGVFYGVRSWVSSFECGFLSQRTVENYFSFTYFVLLVFFVVFDLEALLLNLPLQGVFYKNLLFYFFFLVLLSIGFWVEIERGYVRWSY
;
A
#
# COMPACT_ATOMS: atom_id res chain seq x y z
N MET A 1 32.63 -5.98 26.60
CA MET A 1 32.45 -4.65 25.99
C MET A 1 33.26 -4.50 24.70
N LEU A 2 34.54 -4.90 24.65
CA LEU A 2 35.37 -4.85 23.42
C LEU A 2 34.82 -5.66 22.22
N GLY A 3 34.28 -6.86 22.43
CA GLY A 3 33.74 -7.68 21.34
C GLY A 3 32.54 -7.06 20.64
N LEU A 4 31.66 -6.40 21.40
CA LEU A 4 30.49 -5.70 20.87
C LEU A 4 30.90 -4.46 20.06
N SER A 5 31.90 -3.71 20.52
CA SER A 5 32.44 -2.57 19.77
C SER A 5 33.12 -3.00 18.47
N CYS A 6 33.83 -4.14 18.43
CA CYS A 6 34.43 -4.65 17.19
C CYS A 6 33.37 -5.04 16.15
N LEU A 7 32.27 -5.67 16.58
CA LEU A 7 31.16 -6.04 15.69
C LEU A 7 30.47 -4.80 15.12
N LEU A 8 30.25 -3.77 15.93
CA LEU A 8 29.68 -2.49 15.49
C LEU A 8 30.57 -1.79 14.46
N ILE A 9 31.89 -1.77 14.68
CA ILE A 9 32.85 -1.18 13.73
C ILE A 9 32.82 -1.94 12.40
N LEU A 10 32.80 -3.27 12.44
CA LEU A 10 32.75 -4.10 11.22
C LEU A 10 31.46 -3.86 10.43
N PHE A 11 30.30 -3.79 11.11
CA PHE A 11 29.04 -3.45 10.46
C PHE A 11 29.07 -2.06 9.80
N LEU A 12 29.64 -1.07 10.48
CA LEU A 12 29.73 0.29 9.97
C LEU A 12 30.67 0.38 8.74
N VAL A 13 31.79 -0.33 8.75
CA VAL A 13 32.70 -0.42 7.60
C VAL A 13 32.00 -1.08 6.40
N VAL A 14 31.30 -2.20 6.61
CA VAL A 14 30.55 -2.86 5.52
C VAL A 14 29.45 -1.95 4.98
N PHE A 15 28.71 -1.27 5.85
CA PHE A 15 27.66 -0.33 5.46
C PHE A 15 28.21 0.83 4.61
N LEU A 16 29.35 1.41 5.00
CA LEU A 16 30.01 2.47 4.24
C LEU A 16 30.52 1.99 2.88
N LEU A 17 31.07 0.76 2.81
CA LEU A 17 31.52 0.19 1.54
C LEU A 17 30.34 -0.02 0.56
N VAL A 18 29.24 -0.57 1.04
CA VAL A 18 28.03 -0.77 0.23
C VAL A 18 27.44 0.57 -0.21
N GLY A 19 27.35 1.55 0.70
CA GLY A 19 26.87 2.90 0.37
C GLY A 19 27.77 3.62 -0.63
N GLY A 20 29.09 3.51 -0.50
CA GLY A 20 30.06 4.09 -1.42
C GLY A 20 29.97 3.50 -2.83
N VAL A 21 29.86 2.17 -2.94
CA VAL A 21 29.67 1.50 -4.25
C VAL A 21 28.34 1.93 -4.88
N HIS A 22 27.26 1.94 -4.12
CA HIS A 22 25.93 2.24 -4.66
C HIS A 22 25.77 3.71 -5.10
N THR A 23 26.46 4.64 -4.44
CA THR A 23 26.45 6.08 -4.80
C THR A 23 27.41 6.41 -5.94
N PHE A 24 28.59 5.76 -5.98
CA PHE A 24 29.63 6.06 -6.95
C PHE A 24 29.41 5.35 -8.30
N VAL A 25 29.08 4.06 -8.29
CA VAL A 25 28.96 3.24 -9.51
C VAL A 25 27.75 3.66 -10.35
N TRP A 26 26.66 4.10 -9.73
CA TRP A 26 25.45 4.51 -10.44
C TRP A 26 25.54 5.92 -11.06
N ASN A 27 26.38 6.81 -10.52
CA ASN A 27 26.54 8.19 -11.01
C ASN A 27 27.68 8.35 -12.02
N LEU A 28 28.49 7.31 -12.25
CA LEU A 28 29.56 7.34 -13.24
C LEU A 28 28.99 7.20 -14.66
N ASP A 29 28.71 8.33 -15.30
CA ASP A 29 28.44 8.43 -16.75
C ASP A 29 29.74 8.26 -17.56
N LEU A 30 30.38 7.09 -17.43
CA LEU A 30 31.61 6.77 -18.16
C LEU A 30 31.37 6.52 -19.66
N GLY A 31 30.12 6.59 -20.16
CA GLY A 31 29.79 6.42 -21.58
C GLY A 31 30.15 5.05 -22.17
N VAL A 32 30.62 4.10 -21.35
CA VAL A 32 31.10 2.77 -21.78
C VAL A 32 29.93 1.89 -22.27
N PHE A 33 28.73 2.14 -21.75
CA PHE A 33 27.52 1.36 -22.06
C PHE A 33 26.46 2.24 -22.72
N TYR A 34 26.65 2.55 -24.01
CA TYR A 34 25.63 3.22 -24.82
C TYR A 34 24.33 2.41 -24.82
N GLY A 35 23.23 3.04 -24.43
CA GLY A 35 21.90 2.45 -24.46
C GLY A 35 21.43 1.81 -23.14
N VAL A 36 22.30 1.30 -22.26
CA VAL A 36 21.83 0.58 -21.04
C VAL A 36 21.00 1.47 -20.11
N ARG A 37 21.28 2.78 -20.09
CA ARG A 37 20.46 3.78 -19.37
C ARG A 37 19.00 3.79 -19.80
N SER A 38 18.68 3.59 -21.08
CA SER A 38 17.28 3.63 -21.56
C SER A 38 16.47 2.40 -21.18
N TRP A 39 17.14 1.28 -20.87
CA TRP A 39 16.47 0.04 -20.41
C TRP A 39 16.24 0.05 -18.91
N VAL A 40 17.08 0.76 -18.15
CA VAL A 40 16.99 0.86 -16.69
C VAL A 40 16.13 2.05 -16.24
N SER A 41 15.95 3.07 -17.10
CA SER A 41 15.09 4.22 -16.81
C SER A 41 13.60 3.86 -16.79
N SER A 42 12.83 4.58 -15.98
CA SER A 42 11.37 4.53 -16.01
C SER A 42 10.82 4.81 -17.41
N PHE A 43 9.76 4.10 -17.79
CA PHE A 43 9.13 4.26 -19.10
C PHE A 43 8.31 5.55 -19.15
N GLU A 44 8.80 6.55 -19.88
CA GLU A 44 8.12 7.83 -20.12
C GLU A 44 7.84 8.03 -21.62
N CYS A 45 7.43 6.95 -22.29
CA CYS A 45 7.13 6.94 -23.73
C CYS A 45 8.29 7.45 -24.61
N GLY A 46 9.54 7.22 -24.20
CA GLY A 46 10.74 7.64 -24.95
C GLY A 46 11.21 9.07 -24.65
N PHE A 47 10.51 9.81 -23.78
CA PHE A 47 10.96 11.10 -23.27
C PHE A 47 11.87 10.95 -22.05
N LEU A 48 12.68 11.98 -21.79
CA LEU A 48 13.49 12.04 -20.58
C LEU A 48 12.59 12.35 -19.39
N SER A 49 12.70 11.56 -18.33
CA SER A 49 11.95 11.79 -17.09
C SER A 49 12.30 13.13 -16.47
N GLN A 50 11.33 14.04 -16.39
CA GLN A 50 11.55 15.39 -15.83
C GLN A 50 11.14 15.48 -14.35
N ARG A 51 10.41 14.49 -13.83
CA ARG A 51 9.95 14.47 -12.44
C ARG A 51 9.97 13.06 -11.87
N THR A 52 10.10 12.95 -10.56
CA THR A 52 9.85 11.70 -9.85
C THR A 52 8.40 11.29 -10.06
N VAL A 53 8.17 9.99 -10.23
CA VAL A 53 6.81 9.42 -10.26
C VAL A 53 6.25 9.47 -8.83
N GLU A 54 5.80 10.65 -8.42
CA GLU A 54 4.97 10.83 -7.24
C GLU A 54 3.58 10.32 -7.61
N ASN A 55 3.35 9.03 -7.38
CA ASN A 55 2.01 8.49 -7.49
C ASN A 55 1.23 8.99 -6.27
N TYR A 56 0.49 10.09 -6.42
CA TYR A 56 -0.48 10.53 -5.43
C TYR A 56 -1.60 9.49 -5.39
N PHE A 57 -1.35 8.38 -4.72
CA PHE A 57 -2.39 7.40 -4.44
C PHE A 57 -3.49 8.14 -3.71
N SER A 58 -4.65 8.30 -4.34
CA SER A 58 -5.69 9.14 -3.80
C SER A 58 -6.23 8.52 -2.52
N PHE A 59 -6.49 9.35 -1.51
CA PHE A 59 -7.07 8.93 -0.23
C PHE A 59 -8.39 8.16 -0.41
N THR A 60 -9.08 8.34 -1.52
CA THR A 60 -10.30 7.60 -1.89
C THR A 60 -10.07 6.09 -1.99
N TYR A 61 -8.95 5.63 -2.56
CA TYR A 61 -8.66 4.19 -2.64
C TYR A 61 -8.38 3.57 -1.27
N PHE A 62 -7.74 4.32 -0.38
CA PHE A 62 -7.49 3.87 0.99
C PHE A 62 -8.80 3.68 1.75
N VAL A 63 -9.72 4.64 1.65
CA VAL A 63 -11.06 4.56 2.27
C VAL A 63 -11.87 3.39 1.70
N LEU A 64 -11.84 3.18 0.38
CA LEU A 64 -12.49 2.04 -0.26
C LEU A 64 -11.95 0.69 0.24
N LEU A 65 -10.63 0.57 0.46
CA LEU A 65 -10.02 -0.66 0.97
C LEU A 65 -10.48 -0.96 2.41
N VAL A 66 -10.48 0.04 3.29
CA VAL A 66 -10.95 -0.12 4.66
C VAL A 66 -12.41 -0.56 4.69
N PHE A 67 -13.26 0.05 3.86
CA PHE A 67 -14.66 -0.36 3.74
C PHE A 67 -14.79 -1.79 3.24
N PHE A 68 -14.06 -2.17 2.19
CA PHE A 68 -14.10 -3.52 1.65
C PHE A 68 -13.81 -4.57 2.74
N VAL A 69 -12.79 -4.34 3.58
CA VAL A 69 -12.45 -5.26 4.68
C VAL A 69 -13.56 -5.35 5.72
N VAL A 70 -14.18 -4.21 6.07
CA VAL A 70 -15.30 -4.19 7.03
C VAL A 70 -16.49 -4.98 6.47
N PHE A 71 -16.94 -4.66 5.25
CA PHE A 71 -18.07 -5.33 4.62
C PHE A 71 -17.87 -6.85 4.44
N ASP A 72 -16.63 -7.30 4.16
CA ASP A 72 -16.31 -8.73 4.04
C ASP A 72 -16.42 -9.46 5.40
N LEU A 73 -15.95 -8.83 6.48
CA LEU A 73 -16.10 -9.38 7.84
C LEU A 73 -17.58 -9.45 8.25
N GLU A 74 -18.37 -8.42 7.91
CA GLU A 74 -19.79 -8.36 8.26
C GLU A 74 -20.62 -9.41 7.50
N ALA A 75 -20.26 -9.71 6.24
CA ALA A 75 -20.91 -10.75 5.45
C ALA A 75 -20.70 -12.15 6.05
N LEU A 76 -19.52 -12.42 6.62
CA LEU A 76 -19.26 -13.66 7.36
C LEU A 76 -20.15 -13.75 8.61
N LEU A 77 -20.30 -12.65 9.34
CA LEU A 77 -21.12 -12.59 10.56
C LEU A 77 -22.60 -12.88 10.27
N LEU A 78 -23.10 -12.46 9.10
CA LEU A 78 -24.46 -12.73 8.66
C LEU A 78 -24.73 -14.21 8.34
N ASN A 79 -23.68 -14.98 8.06
CA ASN A 79 -23.81 -16.39 7.70
C ASN A 79 -23.98 -17.31 8.94
N LEU A 80 -23.54 -16.86 10.12
CA LEU A 80 -23.66 -17.57 11.40
C LEU A 80 -25.12 -17.93 11.80
N PRO A 81 -26.10 -17.02 11.74
CA PRO A 81 -27.49 -17.35 12.10
C PRO A 81 -28.14 -18.32 11.12
N LEU A 82 -27.76 -18.33 9.83
CA LEU A 82 -28.27 -19.30 8.85
C LEU A 82 -27.83 -20.74 9.16
N GLN A 83 -26.68 -20.92 9.81
CA GLN A 83 -26.17 -22.24 10.22
C GLN A 83 -26.83 -22.77 11.51
N GLY A 84 -27.79 -22.02 12.08
CA GLY A 84 -28.61 -22.48 13.20
C GLY A 84 -27.98 -22.33 14.59
N VAL A 85 -26.73 -21.84 14.69
CA VAL A 85 -26.00 -21.72 15.97
C VAL A 85 -26.55 -20.60 16.87
N PHE A 86 -27.11 -19.53 16.27
CA PHE A 86 -27.58 -18.33 16.99
C PHE A 86 -28.93 -17.79 16.51
N TYR A 87 -29.89 -18.67 16.17
CA TYR A 87 -31.20 -18.27 15.62
C TYR A 87 -32.02 -17.32 16.53
N LYS A 88 -31.89 -17.43 17.85
CA LYS A 88 -32.65 -16.58 18.79
C LYS A 88 -32.31 -15.09 18.70
N ASN A 89 -31.15 -14.74 18.15
CA ASN A 89 -30.67 -13.36 18.06
C ASN A 89 -30.92 -12.70 16.70
N LEU A 90 -31.78 -13.28 15.84
CA LEU A 90 -32.07 -12.76 14.49
C LEU A 90 -32.49 -11.29 14.45
N LEU A 91 -33.22 -10.80 15.46
CA LEU A 91 -33.59 -9.38 15.56
C LEU A 91 -32.38 -8.45 15.63
N PHE A 92 -31.33 -8.84 16.35
CA PHE A 92 -30.10 -8.05 16.44
C PHE A 92 -29.34 -8.03 15.11
N TYR A 93 -29.32 -9.16 14.38
CA TYR A 93 -28.73 -9.21 13.03
C TYR A 93 -29.51 -8.34 12.03
N PHE A 94 -30.84 -8.30 12.12
CA PHE A 94 -31.65 -7.42 11.27
C PHE A 94 -31.41 -5.94 11.59
N PHE A 95 -31.34 -5.58 12.88
CA PHE A 95 -31.00 -4.21 13.29
C PHE A 95 -29.60 -3.81 12.79
N PHE A 96 -28.65 -4.74 12.85
CA PHE A 96 -27.30 -4.54 12.35
C PHE A 96 -27.27 -4.29 10.83
N LEU A 97 -28.03 -5.06 10.03
CA LEU A 97 -28.18 -4.81 8.59
C LEU A 97 -28.72 -3.41 8.28
N VAL A 98 -29.70 -2.95 9.06
CA VAL A 98 -30.25 -1.59 8.89
C VAL A 98 -29.16 -0.54 9.14
N LEU A 99 -28.40 -0.69 10.22
CA LEU A 99 -27.30 0.23 10.54
C LEU A 99 -26.23 0.26 9.45
N LEU A 100 -25.90 -0.92 8.90
CA LEU A 100 -24.96 -1.11 7.81
C LEU A 100 -25.44 -0.42 6.52
N SER A 101 -26.71 -0.58 6.17
CA SER A 101 -27.32 0.11 5.01
C SER A 101 -27.30 1.64 5.13
N ILE A 102 -27.52 2.17 6.34
CA ILE A 102 -27.45 3.61 6.62
C ILE A 102 -25.99 4.11 6.48
N GLY A 103 -25.02 3.37 7.01
CA GLY A 103 -23.61 3.71 6.88
C GLY A 103 -23.17 3.78 5.42
N PHE A 104 -23.59 2.80 4.61
CA PHE A 104 -23.32 2.79 3.17
C PHE A 104 -23.97 3.98 2.45
N TRP A 105 -25.20 4.32 2.81
CA TRP A 105 -25.90 5.47 2.23
C TRP A 105 -25.16 6.79 2.47
N VAL A 106 -24.71 7.03 3.71
CA VAL A 106 -23.93 8.23 4.07
C VAL A 106 -22.65 8.32 3.22
N GLU A 107 -22.01 7.19 2.96
CA GLU A 107 -20.76 7.14 2.19
C GLU A 107 -20.96 7.51 0.71
N ILE A 108 -22.06 7.06 0.11
CA ILE A 108 -22.44 7.44 -1.26
C ILE A 108 -22.68 8.94 -1.36
N GLU A 109 -23.43 9.52 -0.42
CA GLU A 109 -23.73 10.96 -0.37
C GLU A 109 -22.46 11.81 -0.17
N ARG A 110 -21.49 11.30 0.61
CA ARG A 110 -20.19 11.97 0.80
C ARG A 110 -19.27 11.85 -0.41
N GLY A 111 -19.60 10.99 -1.38
CA GLY A 111 -18.85 10.85 -2.63
C GLY A 111 -17.53 10.10 -2.50
N TYR A 112 -17.27 9.41 -1.40
CA TYR A 112 -16.06 8.59 -1.25
C TYR A 112 -16.02 7.39 -2.21
N VAL A 113 -17.19 6.94 -2.66
CA VAL A 113 -17.36 5.90 -3.69
C VAL A 113 -17.23 6.45 -5.11
N ARG A 114 -17.27 7.78 -5.30
CA ARG A 114 -17.17 8.38 -6.63
C ARG A 114 -15.73 8.34 -7.12
N TRP A 115 -15.54 7.69 -8.26
CA TRP A 115 -14.28 7.74 -8.97
C TRP A 115 -14.24 9.03 -9.80
N SER A 116 -13.73 10.11 -9.20
CA SER A 116 -13.25 11.25 -9.97
C SER A 116 -11.76 11.09 -10.18
N TYR A 117 -11.33 11.11 -11.44
CA TYR A 117 -9.94 11.38 -11.79
C TYR A 117 -9.54 12.79 -11.38
#